data_AF-A0A2G8IBU6-F1
#
_entry.id   AF-A0A2G8IBU6-F1
#
_cell.length_a   1.000
_cell.length_b   1.000
_cell.length_c   1.000
_cell.angle_alpha   90.00
_cell.angle_beta   90.00
_cell.angle_gamma   90.00
#
_symmetry.space_group_name_H-M   'P 1'
#
loop_
_entity.id
_entity.type
_entity.pdbx_description
1 polymer ?
#
loop_
_entity_poly.entity_id
_entity_poly.type
_entity_poly.pdbx_seq_one_letter_code
_entity_poly.pdbx_strand_id
1 'polypeptide(L)'
;MKANDNLKAVTNTACHRSIFDWGSNMQVVRKGNGDITMTEGELAKFFGVTWSKLNHRLQALMRFSNLHPDERSAGEDDIYVNEQLKGYAPLYPLPIIIALSFQLDSTEAHLFRKYLCERLQKPASVITPIFLLGSTDN
;
A
#
# COMPACT_ATOMS: atom_id res chain seq x y z
N MET A 1 -13.74 -41.88 24.50
CA MET A 1 -13.84 -40.48 24.91
C MET A 1 -13.16 -39.65 23.82
N LYS A 2 -13.92 -39.07 22.88
CA LYS A 2 -13.39 -38.27 21.77
C LYS A 2 -13.63 -36.80 22.11
N ALA A 3 -12.55 -36.04 22.28
CA ALA A 3 -12.62 -34.59 22.41
C ALA A 3 -12.92 -33.97 21.04
N ASN A 4 -13.81 -33.00 21.06
CA ASN A 4 -14.35 -32.23 19.96
C ASN A 4 -13.61 -30.90 19.88
N ASP A 5 -12.61 -30.83 19.01
CA ASP A 5 -11.91 -29.59 18.65
C ASP A 5 -12.83 -28.72 17.78
N ASN A 6 -13.74 -28.00 18.42
CA ASN A 6 -14.50 -26.91 17.82
C ASN A 6 -14.11 -25.59 18.47
N LEU A 7 -12.83 -25.23 18.39
CA LEU A 7 -12.43 -23.84 18.54
C LEU A 7 -12.82 -23.14 17.24
N LYS A 8 -14.06 -22.64 17.18
CA LYS A 8 -14.45 -21.60 16.23
C LYS A 8 -13.47 -20.45 16.45
N ALA A 9 -12.45 -20.39 15.59
CA ALA A 9 -11.57 -19.26 15.47
C ALA A 9 -12.47 -18.07 15.15
N VAL A 10 -12.78 -17.30 16.18
CA VAL A 10 -13.23 -15.92 16.07
C VAL A 10 -12.06 -15.20 15.41
N THR A 11 -12.07 -15.15 14.08
CA THR A 11 -11.14 -14.37 13.29
C THR A 11 -11.49 -12.90 13.46
N ASN A 12 -11.23 -12.38 14.67
CA ASN A 12 -10.86 -10.98 14.82
C ASN A 12 -9.51 -10.85 14.12
N THR A 13 -9.55 -10.68 12.80
CA THR A 13 -8.40 -10.26 12.01
C THR A 13 -8.08 -8.84 12.46
N ALA A 14 -7.37 -8.72 13.57
CA ALA A 14 -6.81 -7.47 14.03
C ALA A 14 -6.02 -6.90 12.84
N CYS A 15 -6.52 -5.80 12.26
CA CYS A 15 -5.84 -5.04 11.24
C CYS A 15 -4.53 -4.49 11.82
N HIS A 16 -3.51 -5.34 11.90
CA HIS A 16 -2.17 -4.95 12.29
C HIS A 16 -1.62 -4.09 11.16
N ARG A 17 -1.78 -2.77 11.32
CA ARG A 17 -1.12 -1.78 10.46
C ARG A 17 0.38 -1.90 10.72
N SER A 18 1.11 -2.45 9.75
CA SER A 18 2.58 -2.38 9.78
C SER A 18 3.00 -1.10 9.05
N ILE A 19 3.83 -0.30 9.73
CA ILE A 19 4.37 0.95 9.20
C ILE A 19 5.66 0.60 8.46
N PHE A 20 5.64 0.76 7.14
CA PHE A 20 6.87 0.72 6.34
C PHE A 20 7.40 2.15 6.21
N ASP A 21 8.52 2.43 6.87
CA ASP A 21 9.18 3.73 6.84
C ASP A 21 9.95 3.90 5.52
N TRP A 22 9.54 4.88 4.73
CA TRP A 22 10.18 5.24 3.48
C TRP A 22 10.98 6.51 3.68
N GLY A 23 12.25 6.50 3.27
CA GLY A 23 13.16 7.64 3.40
C GLY A 23 12.52 8.91 2.84
N SER A 24 12.25 9.88 3.73
CA SER A 24 11.39 11.09 3.62
C SER A 24 10.12 11.12 4.49
N ASN A 25 10.06 10.35 5.59
CA ASN A 25 8.90 10.29 6.50
C ASN A 25 7.61 9.78 5.83
N MET A 26 7.73 9.10 4.69
CA MET A 26 6.59 8.61 3.94
C MET A 26 6.21 7.23 4.48
N GLN A 27 5.01 7.06 5.03
CA GLN A 27 4.59 5.81 5.66
C GLN A 27 3.67 5.06 4.71
N VAL A 28 4.04 3.84 4.31
CA VAL A 28 3.15 2.95 3.55
C VAL A 28 2.38 2.10 4.55
N VAL A 29 1.05 2.24 4.56
CA VAL A 29 0.16 1.44 5.40
C VAL A 29 -0.12 0.11 4.70
N ARG A 30 0.22 -1.00 5.36
CA ARG A 30 -0.20 -2.34 4.96
C ARG A 30 -1.32 -2.82 5.86
N LYS A 31 -2.35 -3.43 5.28
CA LYS A 31 -3.49 -4.00 6.02
C LYS A 31 -3.56 -5.51 5.84
N GLY A 32 -3.91 -6.22 6.91
CA GLY A 32 -4.17 -7.67 6.89
C GLY A 32 -3.03 -8.49 6.28
N ASN A 33 -3.35 -9.26 5.23
CA ASN A 33 -2.48 -10.23 4.55
C ASN A 33 -1.26 -9.62 3.80
N GLY A 34 -0.99 -8.32 3.99
CA GLY A 34 0.13 -7.63 3.36
C GLY A 34 -0.24 -6.76 2.17
N ASP A 35 -1.54 -6.61 1.88
CA ASP A 35 -2.03 -5.76 0.81
C ASP A 35 -1.76 -4.28 1.14
N ILE A 36 -1.22 -3.56 0.16
CA ILE A 36 -0.96 -2.13 0.25
C ILE A 36 -2.25 -1.41 -0.13
N THR A 37 -2.96 -0.94 0.88
CA THR A 37 -4.23 -0.23 0.75
C THR A 37 -4.23 0.99 1.65
N MET A 38 -4.75 2.10 1.12
CA MET A 38 -4.81 3.38 1.84
C MET A 38 -6.21 3.98 1.75
N THR A 39 -6.63 4.63 2.82
CA THR A 39 -7.80 5.52 2.84
C THR A 39 -7.46 6.84 2.14
N GLU A 40 -8.48 7.62 1.73
CA GLU A 40 -8.28 8.95 1.13
C GLU A 40 -7.43 9.89 2.01
N GLY A 41 -7.53 9.76 3.34
CA GLY A 41 -6.80 10.61 4.28
C GLY A 41 -5.33 10.24 4.38
N GLU A 42 -5.04 8.93 4.32
CA GLU A 42 -3.68 8.41 4.22
C GLU A 42 -3.06 8.79 2.87
N LEU A 43 -3.81 8.71 1.76
CA LEU A 43 -3.34 9.14 0.45
C LEU A 43 -2.99 10.63 0.41
N ALA A 44 -3.82 11.50 1.00
CA ALA A 44 -3.58 12.94 1.00
C ALA A 44 -2.28 13.29 1.75
N LYS A 45 -2.05 12.62 2.89
CA LYS A 45 -0.80 12.75 3.67
C LYS A 45 0.39 12.16 2.93
N PHE A 46 0.23 10.97 2.33
CA PHE A 46 1.27 10.27 1.59
C PHE A 46 1.81 11.11 0.43
N PHE A 47 0.92 11.76 -0.33
CA PHE A 47 1.32 12.60 -1.46
C PHE A 47 1.59 14.06 -1.10
N GLY A 48 1.51 14.45 0.17
CA GLY A 48 1.71 15.85 0.59
C GLY A 48 0.73 16.84 -0.05
N VAL A 49 -0.50 16.39 -0.37
CA VAL A 49 -1.51 17.23 -1.06
C VAL A 49 -2.72 17.49 -0.17
N THR A 50 -3.44 18.57 -0.47
CA THR A 50 -4.73 18.82 0.17
C THR A 50 -5.75 17.77 -0.25
N TRP A 51 -6.67 17.45 0.66
CA TRP A 51 -7.79 16.55 0.38
C TRP A 51 -8.55 16.93 -0.89
N SER A 52 -8.83 18.23 -1.09
CA SER A 52 -9.55 18.70 -2.27
C SER A 52 -8.82 18.38 -3.58
N LYS A 53 -7.49 18.53 -3.62
CA LYS A 53 -6.69 18.23 -4.80
C LYS A 53 -6.69 16.73 -5.07
N LEU A 54 -6.55 15.92 -4.01
CA LEU A 54 -6.62 14.46 -4.11
C LEU A 54 -7.98 13.98 -4.63
N ASN A 55 -9.07 14.39 -3.97
CA ASN A 55 -10.43 13.96 -4.28
C ASN A 55 -10.80 14.27 -5.74
N HIS A 56 -10.45 15.45 -6.25
CA HIS A 56 -10.71 15.79 -7.65
C HIS A 56 -10.01 14.83 -8.64
N ARG A 57 -8.75 14.48 -8.38
CA ARG A 57 -8.00 13.53 -9.21
C ARG A 57 -8.54 12.11 -9.06
N LEU A 58 -8.84 11.71 -7.84
CA LEU A 58 -9.39 10.39 -7.52
C LEU A 58 -10.74 10.15 -8.20
N GLN A 59 -11.65 11.13 -8.18
CA GLN A 59 -12.92 11.05 -8.90
C GLN A 59 -12.72 10.95 -10.42
N ALA A 60 -11.79 11.73 -10.99
CA ALA A 60 -11.45 11.62 -12.41
C ALA A 60 -10.91 10.23 -12.76
N LEU A 61 -10.07 9.66 -11.90
CA LEU A 61 -9.52 8.32 -12.05
C LEU A 61 -10.61 7.25 -11.94
N MET A 62 -11.52 7.34 -10.98
CA MET A 62 -12.66 6.41 -10.87
C MET A 62 -13.58 6.45 -12.09
N ARG A 63 -13.76 7.63 -12.68
CA ARG A 63 -14.64 7.85 -13.83
C ARG A 63 -14.01 7.49 -15.17
N PHE A 64 -12.71 7.71 -15.35
CA PHE A 64 -12.04 7.64 -16.66
C PHE A 64 -10.87 6.66 -16.72
N SER A 65 -10.53 5.96 -15.62
CA SER A 65 -9.48 4.95 -15.69
C SER A 65 -9.89 3.76 -16.55
N ASN A 66 -8.90 3.15 -17.20
CA ASN A 66 -9.02 1.87 -17.88
C ASN A 66 -8.65 0.69 -16.96
N LEU A 67 -8.59 0.92 -15.65
CA LEU A 67 -8.27 -0.13 -14.66
C LEU A 67 -9.35 -1.20 -14.66
N HIS A 68 -8.96 -2.46 -14.50
CA HIS A 68 -9.92 -3.56 -14.35
C HIS A 68 -10.79 -3.31 -13.10
N PRO A 69 -12.09 -3.66 -13.08
CA PRO A 69 -12.95 -3.44 -11.92
C PRO A 69 -12.34 -3.95 -10.59
N ASP A 70 -11.67 -5.11 -10.63
CA ASP A 70 -11.01 -5.72 -9.47
C ASP A 70 -9.76 -4.96 -8.98
N GLU A 71 -9.20 -4.07 -9.81
CA GLU A 71 -8.04 -3.22 -9.46
C GLU A 71 -8.47 -1.88 -8.84
N ARG A 72 -9.77 -1.58 -8.84
CA ARG A 72 -10.31 -0.27 -8.40
C ARG A 72 -10.69 -0.21 -6.94
N SER A 73 -10.95 -1.36 -6.32
CA SER A 73 -11.43 -1.44 -4.94
C SER A 73 -10.69 -2.53 -4.19
N ALA A 74 -10.24 -2.22 -2.98
CA ALA A 74 -9.68 -3.18 -2.06
C ALA A 74 -10.62 -3.48 -0.88
N GLY A 75 -11.92 -3.22 -1.06
CA GLY A 75 -12.91 -3.24 0.01
C GLY A 75 -13.00 -1.91 0.75
N GLU A 76 -13.51 -1.99 1.98
CA GLU A 76 -13.81 -0.83 2.81
C GLU A 76 -13.29 -1.05 4.23
N ASP A 77 -13.02 0.05 4.90
CA ASP A 77 -12.49 0.14 6.25
C ASP A 77 -13.57 0.59 7.23
N ASP A 78 -13.83 -0.19 8.27
CA ASP A 78 -14.75 0.20 9.32
C ASP A 78 -14.24 1.42 10.09
N ILE A 79 -15.04 2.48 10.11
CA ILE A 79 -14.79 3.66 10.92
C ILE A 79 -15.53 3.52 12.24
N TYR A 80 -14.78 3.30 13.32
CA TYR A 80 -15.31 3.29 14.68
C TYR A 80 -15.13 4.66 15.34
N VAL A 81 -16.19 5.17 15.95
CA VAL A 81 -16.14 6.34 16.83
C VAL A 81 -16.84 5.96 18.12
N ASN A 82 -16.14 6.11 19.26
CA ASN A 82 -16.64 5.67 20.57
C ASN A 82 -17.07 4.20 20.58
N GLU A 83 -16.26 3.30 20.01
CA GLU A 83 -16.53 1.85 19.90
C GLU A 83 -17.77 1.47 19.08
N GLN A 84 -18.44 2.44 18.47
CA GLN A 84 -19.58 2.22 17.60
C GLN A 84 -19.18 2.38 16.12
N LEU A 85 -19.59 1.40 15.29
CA LEU A 85 -19.42 1.47 13.85
C LEU A 85 -20.23 2.66 13.31
N LYS A 86 -19.54 3.62 12.70
CA LYS A 86 -20.12 4.89 12.25
C LYS A 86 -20.13 5.03 10.73
N GLY A 87 -19.40 4.17 10.03
CA GLY A 87 -19.41 4.13 8.57
C GLY A 87 -18.25 3.31 8.03
N TYR A 88 -18.10 3.39 6.71
CA TYR A 88 -17.10 2.67 5.95
C TYR A 88 -16.28 3.66 5.10
N ALA A 89 -14.95 3.53 5.12
CA ALA A 89 -14.04 4.29 4.28
C ALA A 89 -13.54 3.41 3.13
N PRO A 90 -13.66 3.83 1.85
CA PRO A 90 -13.08 3.08 0.75
C PRO A 90 -11.57 2.91 0.89
N LEU A 91 -11.09 1.71 0.55
CA LEU A 91 -9.67 1.40 0.50
C LEU A 91 -9.17 1.38 -0.94
N TYR A 92 -8.11 2.16 -1.18
CA TYR A 92 -7.49 2.27 -2.50
C TYR A 92 -6.28 1.36 -2.60
N PRO A 93 -6.28 0.38 -3.51
CA PRO A 93 -5.16 -0.53 -3.70
C PRO A 93 -4.00 0.14 -4.43
N LEU A 94 -2.85 -0.55 -4.43
CA LEU A 94 -1.62 -0.12 -5.10
C LEU A 94 -1.80 0.40 -6.56
N PRO A 95 -2.63 -0.21 -7.43
CA PRO A 95 -2.88 0.33 -8.78
C PRO A 95 -3.41 1.77 -8.76
N ILE A 96 -4.31 2.09 -7.82
CA ILE A 96 -4.84 3.45 -7.64
C ILE A 96 -3.75 4.39 -7.11
N ILE A 97 -2.97 3.94 -6.14
CA ILE A 97 -1.85 4.72 -5.59
C ILE A 97 -0.86 5.07 -6.70
N ILE A 98 -0.50 4.09 -7.55
CA ILE A 98 0.39 4.29 -8.69
C ILE A 98 -0.22 5.29 -9.67
N ALA A 99 -1.46 5.09 -10.10
CA ALA A 99 -2.10 5.97 -11.06
C ALA A 99 -2.26 7.41 -10.53
N LEU A 100 -2.59 7.59 -9.25
CA LEU A 100 -2.63 8.91 -8.59
C LEU A 100 -1.28 9.62 -8.63
N SER A 101 -0.17 8.89 -8.47
CA SER A 101 1.18 9.49 -8.50
C SER A 101 1.51 10.17 -9.84
N PHE A 102 0.86 9.78 -10.94
CA PHE A 102 1.00 10.42 -12.25
C PHE A 102 0.00 11.56 -12.48
N GLN A 103 -1.05 11.66 -11.66
CA GLN A 103 -2.05 12.73 -11.73
C GLN A 103 -1.80 13.88 -10.75
N LEU A 104 -0.99 13.63 -9.72
CA LEU A 104 -0.62 14.59 -8.70
C LEU A 104 0.73 15.22 -9.02
N ASP A 105 0.75 16.54 -8.95
CA ASP A 105 1.96 17.35 -9.02
C ASP A 105 2.36 17.75 -7.60
N SER A 106 3.13 16.88 -6.94
CA SER A 106 3.75 17.08 -5.63
C SER A 106 5.12 16.41 -5.57
N THR A 107 5.97 16.86 -4.64
CA THR A 107 7.32 16.32 -4.44
C THR A 107 7.27 14.83 -4.09
N GLU A 108 6.33 14.45 -3.23
CA GLU A 108 6.10 13.08 -2.77
C GLU A 108 5.67 12.19 -3.94
N ALA A 109 4.77 12.67 -4.81
CA ALA A 109 4.38 11.95 -6.02
C ALA A 109 5.55 11.79 -7.00
N HIS A 110 6.42 12.78 -7.12
CA HIS A 110 7.65 12.68 -7.91
C HIS A 110 8.62 11.63 -7.34
N LEU A 111 8.89 11.66 -6.02
CA LEU A 111 9.75 10.68 -5.36
C LEU A 111 9.21 9.26 -5.47
N PHE A 112 7.89 9.09 -5.32
CA PHE A 112 7.24 7.79 -5.51
C PHE A 112 7.41 7.26 -6.94
N ARG A 113 7.16 8.09 -7.95
CA ARG A 113 7.38 7.72 -9.37
C ARG A 113 8.84 7.34 -9.63
N LYS A 114 9.79 8.12 -9.13
CA LYS A 114 11.23 7.84 -9.27
C LYS A 114 11.57 6.48 -8.67
N TYR A 115 11.11 6.19 -7.46
CA TYR A 115 11.32 4.88 -6.84
C TYR A 115 10.71 3.74 -7.65
N LEU A 116 9.47 3.91 -8.12
CA LEU A 116 8.79 2.89 -8.91
C LEU A 116 9.61 2.57 -10.17
N CYS A 117 10.08 3.59 -10.87
CA CYS A 117 10.97 3.43 -12.01
C CYS A 117 12.29 2.75 -11.62
N GLU A 118 12.95 3.15 -10.53
CA GLU A 118 14.19 2.50 -10.08
C GLU A 118 13.99 1.02 -9.74
N ARG A 119 12.87 0.66 -9.10
CA ARG A 119 12.53 -0.73 -8.78
C ARG A 119 12.21 -1.56 -10.01
N LEU A 120 11.50 -0.98 -10.99
CA LEU A 120 11.13 -1.67 -12.23
C LEU A 120 12.32 -1.77 -13.20
N GLN A 121 13.20 -0.78 -13.24
CA GLN A 121 14.37 -0.73 -14.13
C GLN A 121 15.58 -1.50 -13.58
N LYS A 122 15.62 -1.78 -12.28
CA LYS A 122 16.58 -2.73 -11.70
C LYS A 122 15.93 -4.11 -11.70
N PRO A 123 16.07 -4.94 -12.76
CA PRO A 123 15.76 -6.36 -12.64
C PRO A 123 16.62 -6.85 -11.47
N ALA A 124 15.99 -7.43 -10.46
CA ALA A 124 16.60 -7.84 -9.20
C ALA A 124 18.09 -8.19 -9.36
N SER A 125 18.98 -7.22 -9.12
CA SER A 125 20.41 -7.47 -8.98
C SER A 125 20.64 -7.99 -7.56
N VAL A 126 19.91 -9.06 -7.22
CA VAL A 126 20.09 -9.88 -6.04
C VAL A 126 20.68 -11.21 -6.52
N ILE A 127 21.66 -11.14 -7.42
CA ILE A 127 22.66 -12.19 -7.51
C ILE A 127 23.76 -11.73 -6.58
N THR A 128 23.75 -12.20 -5.33
CA THR A 128 24.89 -12.03 -4.43
C THR A 128 26.08 -12.75 -5.09
N PRO A 129 27.12 -12.05 -5.58
CA PRO A 129 28.26 -12.74 -6.15
C PRO A 129 28.98 -13.48 -5.02
N ILE A 130 29.13 -14.79 -5.16
CA ILE A 130 29.99 -15.59 -4.29
C ILE A 130 31.41 -15.44 -4.85
N PHE A 131 32.28 -14.76 -4.11
CA PHE A 131 33.72 -14.71 -4.43
C PHE A 131 34.42 -15.88 -3.72
N LEU A 132 34.98 -16.81 -4.50
CA LEU A 132 35.91 -17.81 -4.00
C LEU A 132 37.33 -17.28 -4.19
N LEU A 133 37.96 -16.85 -3.09
CA LEU A 133 39.38 -16.48 -3.08
C LEU A 133 40.20 -17.74 -2.84
N GLY A 134 40.81 -18.28 -3.89
CA GLY A 134 41.79 -19.35 -3.75
C GLY A 134 43.11 -18.77 -3.27
N SER A 135 43.59 -19.18 -2.10
CA SER A 135 44.97 -18.95 -1.70
C SER A 135 45.87 -19.90 -2.49
N THR A 136 46.71 -19.35 -3.36
CA THR A 136 47.90 -20.09 -3.83
C THR A 136 48.94 -19.98 -2.75
N ASP A 137 49.05 -21.02 -1.92
CA ASP A 137 50.22 -21.22 -1.07
C ASP A 137 51.41 -21.51 -2.00
N ASN A 138 52.49 -20.75 -1.82
CA ASN A 138 53.71 -20.80 -2.62
C ASN A 138 54.80 -21.54 -1.86
#